data_AF-A0AAU4KZX3-F1
#
_entry.id   AF-A0AAU4KZX3-F1
#
_cell.length_a   1.000
_cell.length_b   1.000
_cell.length_c   1.000
_cell.angle_alpha   90.00
_cell.angle_beta   90.00
_cell.angle_gamma   90.00
#
_symmetry.space_group_name_H-M   'P 1'
#
loop_
_entity.id
_entity.type
_entity.pdbx_description
1 polymer ?
#
loop_
_entity_poly.entity_id
_entity_poly.type
_entity_poly.pdbx_seq_one_letter_code
_entity_poly.pdbx_strand_id
1 'polypeptide(L)'
;MNFRLPLRLFAAAAMTGVLLTSCSGSGGSPGASASSPTAPVTSAPSPSPTTPEPSAPSTTTPPSTPAPTTPAPGGSAPAFSLGGFQPLWPFATLAQAQAWEREYHSGGHQPWHLDPGQTALSFTRGYLGFREIDRVSSRKVIGAHAHIGVAGSGPEGGTAAIVHLVRYGTGTNAPWEVVGTDDTTFSLTAPRYGSLVRTPVVTGGRISGVDEGIRVQVRQLSSAAPLGSSCCTPAGGDKQPWKQSVSFTGARDRVLTIVASTGGHVAEVERFTVTAVRTG
;
A
#
# COMPACT_ATOMS: atom_id res chain seq x y z
N MET A 1 -40.94 33.32 -23.61
CA MET A 1 -40.47 34.41 -22.72
C MET A 1 -39.02 34.06 -22.35
N ASN A 2 -38.01 34.52 -23.11
CA ASN A 2 -37.28 35.79 -22.93
C ASN A 2 -37.02 36.07 -21.42
N PHE A 3 -35.81 36.11 -20.84
CA PHE A 3 -34.55 36.69 -21.30
C PHE A 3 -33.37 36.34 -20.34
N ARG A 4 -32.15 36.30 -20.91
CA ARG A 4 -30.81 36.76 -20.41
C ARG A 4 -29.97 35.96 -19.38
N LEU A 5 -28.85 35.46 -19.89
CA LEU A 5 -27.53 35.37 -19.23
C LEU A 5 -27.03 36.74 -18.73
N PRO A 6 -26.11 36.74 -17.74
CA PRO A 6 -24.95 37.60 -17.82
C PRO A 6 -23.63 36.81 -17.74
N LEU A 7 -22.85 36.98 -18.79
CA LEU A 7 -21.41 36.82 -18.86
C LEU A 7 -20.75 37.88 -17.95
N ARG A 8 -19.78 37.49 -17.09
CA ARG A 8 -18.77 38.43 -16.56
C ARG A 8 -17.38 37.80 -16.61
N LEU A 9 -16.58 38.35 -17.52
CA LEU A 9 -15.11 38.34 -17.53
C LEU A 9 -14.57 39.34 -16.48
N PHE A 10 -13.22 39.40 -16.41
CA PHE A 10 -12.31 40.27 -15.62
C PHE A 10 -11.75 39.59 -14.36
N ALA A 11 -10.45 39.58 -14.07
CA ALA A 11 -9.24 40.03 -14.77
C ALA A 11 -8.02 39.40 -14.07
N ALA A 12 -6.92 39.23 -14.79
CA ALA A 12 -5.63 38.85 -14.26
C ALA A 12 -4.96 40.02 -13.52
N ALA A 13 -4.23 39.71 -12.44
CA ALA A 13 -3.25 40.61 -11.85
C ALA A 13 -1.98 39.82 -11.50
N ALA A 14 -0.92 40.09 -12.26
CA ALA A 14 0.44 39.70 -11.93
C ALA A 14 1.04 40.76 -10.99
N MET A 15 1.75 40.34 -9.94
CA MET A 15 2.70 41.21 -9.23
C MET A 15 4.02 40.48 -9.01
N THR A 16 5.04 41.04 -9.62
CA THR A 16 6.46 40.76 -9.48
C THR A 16 7.00 41.46 -8.23
N GLY A 17 7.84 40.80 -7.45
CA GLY A 17 8.58 41.40 -6.35
C GLY A 17 9.95 40.77 -6.18
N VAL A 18 10.97 41.40 -6.76
CA VAL A 18 12.39 41.11 -6.56
C VAL A 18 12.88 41.94 -5.38
N LEU A 19 13.53 41.31 -4.39
CA LEU A 19 14.43 42.00 -3.46
C LEU A 19 15.70 41.17 -3.24
N LEU A 20 16.80 41.70 -3.77
CA LEU A 20 18.18 41.35 -3.43
C LEU A 20 18.55 42.04 -2.12
N THR A 21 19.21 41.33 -1.21
CA THR A 21 20.05 41.96 -0.17
C THR A 21 21.30 41.11 0.07
N SER A 22 22.44 41.73 -0.25
CA SER A 22 23.80 41.29 0.02
C SER A 22 24.26 41.78 1.40
N CYS A 23 25.25 41.07 1.98
CA CYS A 23 26.48 41.57 2.63
C CYS A 23 27.13 40.36 3.34
N SER A 24 28.33 39.89 2.94
CA SER A 24 29.66 40.35 3.40
C SER A 24 29.82 40.30 4.92
N GLY A 25 30.78 39.62 5.55
CA GLY A 25 31.94 38.84 5.11
C GLY A 25 32.85 38.52 6.32
N SER A 26 33.74 37.55 6.12
CA SER A 26 35.09 37.36 6.71
C SER A 26 35.31 37.24 8.22
N GLY A 27 35.95 36.12 8.62
CA GLY A 27 37.04 36.17 9.61
C GLY A 27 37.27 34.92 10.48
N GLY A 28 38.35 34.17 10.21
CA GLY A 28 39.23 33.64 11.27
C GLY A 28 39.05 32.19 11.75
N SER A 29 39.91 31.28 11.28
CA SER A 29 40.48 30.14 12.02
C SER A 29 41.99 30.41 12.20
N PRO A 30 42.80 29.59 12.90
CA PRO A 30 42.61 28.74 14.08
C PRO A 30 43.66 29.06 15.18
N GLY A 31 43.58 28.43 16.36
CA GLY A 31 44.62 28.53 17.40
C GLY A 31 44.56 27.36 18.38
N ALA A 32 45.68 26.64 18.50
CA ALA A 32 45.82 25.31 19.09
C ALA A 32 46.40 25.30 20.52
N SER A 33 46.44 24.09 21.10
CA SER A 33 47.23 23.62 22.26
C SER A 33 46.59 23.84 23.64
N ALA A 34 46.70 22.93 24.63
CA ALA A 34 47.70 21.89 24.88
C ALA A 34 47.16 20.73 25.75
N SER A 35 47.96 19.67 25.78
CA SER A 35 47.75 18.33 26.36
C SER A 35 47.86 18.19 27.89
N SER A 36 47.39 17.03 28.38
CA SER A 36 47.40 16.43 29.73
C SER A 36 48.80 16.19 30.34
N PRO A 37 48.98 15.83 31.66
CA PRO A 37 48.71 14.46 32.20
C PRO A 37 48.28 14.41 33.71
N THR A 38 47.85 13.29 34.32
CA THR A 38 48.69 12.45 35.24
C THR A 38 47.90 11.22 35.79
N ALA A 39 48.39 10.01 35.47
CA ALA A 39 48.65 8.76 36.23
C ALA A 39 47.77 8.17 37.39
N PRO A 40 47.94 6.86 37.71
CA PRO A 40 46.90 5.92 38.18
C PRO A 40 47.00 5.49 39.66
N VAL A 41 45.96 4.82 40.20
CA VAL A 41 46.08 4.02 41.44
C VAL A 41 45.30 2.71 41.37
N THR A 42 46.04 1.65 41.70
CA THR A 42 45.68 0.23 41.83
C THR A 42 44.89 -0.06 43.10
N SER A 43 43.92 -1.00 43.07
CA SER A 43 43.45 -1.75 44.26
C SER A 43 42.72 -3.05 43.88
N ALA A 44 43.07 -4.14 44.55
CA ALA A 44 42.42 -5.47 44.62
C ALA A 44 42.73 -6.06 46.03
N PRO A 45 42.15 -7.17 46.55
CA PRO A 45 40.88 -7.89 46.29
C PRO A 45 40.03 -8.29 47.56
N SER A 46 38.86 -8.93 47.33
CA SER A 46 38.08 -9.93 48.14
C SER A 46 37.20 -9.49 49.35
N PRO A 47 36.18 -10.27 49.80
CA PRO A 47 35.68 -11.60 49.35
C PRO A 47 34.14 -11.70 49.06
N SER A 48 33.75 -12.84 48.47
CA SER A 48 32.37 -13.27 48.14
C SER A 48 31.49 -13.63 49.35
N PRO A 49 30.16 -13.47 49.23
CA PRO A 49 29.20 -14.28 49.96
C PRO A 49 28.43 -15.27 49.06
N THR A 50 28.16 -16.43 49.64
CA THR A 50 27.61 -17.66 49.07
C THR A 50 26.14 -17.55 48.67
N THR A 51 25.82 -18.21 47.55
CA THR A 51 24.51 -18.49 46.94
C THR A 51 23.55 -19.29 47.84
N PRO A 52 22.25 -18.96 47.86
CA PRO A 52 21.17 -19.94 47.94
C PRO A 52 20.57 -20.19 46.55
N GLU A 53 20.53 -21.47 46.18
CA GLU A 53 19.99 -22.03 44.94
C GLU A 53 18.46 -21.86 44.87
N PRO A 54 17.90 -21.16 43.85
CA PRO A 54 16.47 -21.20 43.57
C PRO A 54 16.17 -22.40 42.66
N SER A 55 15.26 -23.26 43.12
CA SER A 55 14.73 -24.41 42.39
C SER A 55 14.16 -24.01 41.02
N ALA A 56 14.53 -24.77 39.98
CA ALA A 56 14.07 -24.58 38.62
C ALA A 56 12.54 -24.77 38.51
N PRO A 57 11.79 -23.84 37.89
CA PRO A 57 10.41 -24.09 37.52
C PRO A 57 10.36 -24.98 36.26
N SER A 58 9.55 -26.04 36.34
CA SER A 58 9.22 -26.92 35.22
C SER A 58 8.67 -26.11 34.04
N THR A 59 9.37 -26.17 32.91
CA THR A 59 8.91 -25.63 31.63
C THR A 59 7.79 -26.50 31.09
N THR A 60 6.55 -26.09 31.33
CA THR A 60 5.39 -26.65 30.62
C THR A 60 5.36 -26.06 29.21
N THR A 61 5.69 -26.89 28.23
CA THR A 61 5.60 -26.57 26.80
C THR A 61 4.17 -26.11 26.47
N PRO A 62 3.95 -24.92 25.88
CA PRO A 62 2.64 -24.52 25.42
C PRO A 62 2.19 -25.45 24.27
N PRO A 63 0.89 -25.80 24.15
CA PRO A 63 0.41 -26.62 23.05
C PRO A 63 0.69 -25.91 21.73
N SER A 64 1.39 -26.61 20.83
CA SER A 64 1.69 -26.13 19.48
C SER A 64 0.38 -25.98 18.71
N THR A 65 0.01 -24.74 18.39
CA THR A 65 -1.02 -24.43 17.39
C THR A 65 -0.67 -25.16 16.08
N PRO A 66 -1.56 -26.00 15.53
CA PRO A 66 -1.33 -26.61 14.24
C PRO A 66 -1.17 -25.53 13.17
N ALA A 67 -0.09 -25.59 12.39
CA ALA A 67 0.05 -24.76 11.20
C ALA A 67 -1.16 -24.98 10.27
N PRO A 68 -1.71 -23.94 9.64
CA PRO A 68 -2.84 -24.11 8.73
C PRO A 68 -2.41 -25.00 7.56
N THR A 69 -3.02 -26.18 7.48
CA THR A 69 -2.88 -27.11 6.37
C THR A 69 -3.33 -26.42 5.09
N THR A 70 -2.39 -26.18 4.17
CA THR A 70 -2.69 -25.65 2.83
C THR A 70 -3.48 -26.70 2.05
N PRO A 71 -4.72 -26.44 1.61
CA PRO A 71 -5.45 -27.35 0.74
C PRO A 71 -4.78 -27.42 -0.63
N ALA A 72 -4.64 -28.63 -1.18
CA ALA A 72 -4.11 -28.87 -2.51
C ALA A 72 -4.93 -28.12 -3.60
N PRO A 73 -4.31 -27.60 -4.67
CA PRO A 73 -5.02 -26.87 -5.72
C PRO A 73 -5.70 -27.87 -6.67
N GLY A 74 -6.85 -28.40 -6.26
CA GLY A 74 -7.66 -29.35 -7.01
C GLY A 74 -9.10 -28.91 -7.15
N GLY A 75 -9.33 -27.76 -7.79
CA GLY A 75 -10.67 -27.31 -8.13
C GLY A 75 -10.61 -26.16 -9.14
N SER A 76 -11.32 -26.29 -10.26
CA SER A 76 -11.63 -25.12 -11.10
C SER A 76 -12.41 -24.13 -10.25
N ALA A 77 -11.75 -23.05 -9.81
CA ALA A 77 -12.42 -21.96 -9.12
C ALA A 77 -13.34 -21.24 -10.12
N PRO A 78 -14.58 -20.88 -9.73
CA PRO A 78 -15.42 -20.06 -10.59
C PRO A 78 -14.73 -18.72 -10.88
N ALA A 79 -14.82 -18.28 -12.14
CA ALA A 79 -14.48 -16.91 -12.52
C ALA A 79 -15.43 -15.98 -11.77
N PHE A 80 -14.90 -15.12 -10.91
CA PHE A 80 -15.65 -14.19 -10.05
C PHE A 80 -16.48 -14.88 -8.95
N SER A 81 -16.22 -14.50 -7.69
CA SER A 81 -16.89 -15.09 -6.51
C SER A 81 -17.70 -14.08 -5.69
N LEU A 82 -17.75 -12.82 -6.15
CA LEU A 82 -18.30 -11.67 -5.42
C LEU A 82 -19.21 -10.84 -6.32
N GLY A 83 -20.30 -11.42 -6.83
CA GLY A 83 -21.23 -10.69 -7.71
C GLY A 83 -20.56 -10.13 -8.98
N GLY A 84 -19.57 -10.85 -9.52
CA GLY A 84 -18.80 -10.39 -10.69
C GLY A 84 -17.43 -9.77 -10.36
N PHE A 85 -17.05 -9.68 -9.09
CA PHE A 85 -15.72 -9.22 -8.68
C PHE A 85 -14.75 -10.37 -8.34
N GLN A 86 -13.47 -10.13 -8.58
CA GLN A 86 -12.36 -10.99 -8.25
C GLN A 86 -11.78 -10.52 -6.90
N PRO A 87 -11.88 -11.30 -5.81
CA PRO A 87 -11.24 -10.97 -4.53
C PRO A 87 -9.72 -10.88 -4.71
N LEU A 88 -9.10 -9.86 -4.13
CA LEU A 88 -7.65 -9.65 -4.13
C LEU A 88 -7.03 -9.79 -2.75
N TRP A 89 -7.67 -9.20 -1.74
CA TRP A 89 -7.13 -9.06 -0.39
C TRP A 89 -8.26 -8.66 0.57
N PRO A 90 -8.31 -9.20 1.81
CA PRO A 90 -7.32 -10.08 2.43
C PRO A 90 -7.56 -11.56 2.24
N PHE A 91 -8.69 -11.97 1.65
CA PHE A 91 -9.06 -13.38 1.57
C PHE A 91 -8.95 -13.91 0.14
N ALA A 92 -8.26 -15.03 -0.05
CA ALA A 92 -8.22 -15.69 -1.36
C ALA A 92 -9.58 -16.32 -1.73
N THR A 93 -10.40 -16.65 -0.73
CA THR A 93 -11.65 -17.42 -0.89
C THR A 93 -12.73 -17.00 0.09
N LEU A 94 -13.99 -17.26 -0.29
CA LEU A 94 -15.15 -17.01 0.56
C LEU A 94 -15.11 -17.83 1.84
N ALA A 95 -14.60 -19.06 1.76
CA ALA A 95 -14.47 -19.94 2.92
C ALA A 95 -13.53 -19.34 3.98
N GLN A 96 -12.45 -18.67 3.57
CA GLN A 96 -11.55 -17.97 4.49
C GLN A 96 -12.23 -16.74 5.12
N ALA A 97 -12.96 -15.95 4.34
CA ALA A 97 -13.73 -14.82 4.88
C ALA A 97 -14.79 -15.27 5.89
N GLN A 98 -15.50 -16.36 5.61
CA GLN A 98 -16.48 -16.95 6.53
C GLN A 98 -15.83 -17.58 7.76
N ALA A 99 -14.64 -18.18 7.63
CA ALA A 99 -13.88 -18.68 8.76
C ALA A 99 -13.49 -17.55 9.70
N TRP A 100 -12.97 -16.45 9.13
CA TRP A 100 -12.69 -15.23 9.88
C TRP A 100 -13.93 -14.66 10.56
N GLU A 101 -15.08 -14.60 9.88
CA GLU A 101 -16.32 -14.09 10.48
C GLU A 101 -16.75 -14.92 11.70
N ARG A 102 -16.67 -16.26 11.61
CA ARG A 102 -16.97 -17.15 12.76
C ARG A 102 -16.02 -16.92 13.94
N GLU A 103 -14.73 -16.75 13.67
CA GLU A 103 -13.74 -16.44 14.71
C GLU A 103 -13.99 -15.06 15.34
N TYR A 104 -14.38 -14.07 14.54
CA TYR A 104 -14.76 -12.76 15.05
C TYR A 104 -15.94 -12.84 16.02
N HIS A 105 -16.97 -13.63 15.71
CA HIS A 105 -18.13 -13.84 16.60
C HIS A 105 -17.78 -14.56 17.90
N SER A 106 -16.73 -15.38 17.94
CA SER A 106 -16.27 -16.06 19.16
C SER A 106 -15.29 -15.25 20.01
N GLY A 107 -15.14 -13.95 19.72
CA GLY A 107 -14.25 -13.02 20.44
C GLY A 107 -12.93 -12.71 19.71
N GLY A 108 -12.82 -13.07 18.44
CA GLY A 108 -11.64 -12.85 17.61
C GLY A 108 -11.22 -11.38 17.49
N HIS A 109 -9.94 -11.17 17.15
CA HIS A 109 -9.31 -9.86 17.13
C HIS A 109 -8.86 -9.57 15.71
N GLN A 110 -9.48 -8.59 15.04
CA GLN A 110 -9.05 -7.86 13.83
C GLN A 110 -10.26 -7.03 13.33
N PRO A 111 -10.80 -6.10 14.14
CA PRO A 111 -12.01 -5.35 13.76
C PRO A 111 -11.83 -4.50 12.49
N TRP A 112 -10.59 -4.28 12.06
CA TRP A 112 -10.28 -3.55 10.84
C TRP A 112 -10.90 -4.17 9.58
N HIS A 113 -11.16 -5.47 9.53
CA HIS A 113 -11.87 -6.10 8.40
C HIS A 113 -13.33 -5.61 8.26
N LEU A 114 -13.91 -5.03 9.30
CA LEU A 114 -15.27 -4.45 9.26
C LEU A 114 -15.27 -2.96 8.89
N ASP A 115 -14.11 -2.30 8.98
CA ASP A 115 -13.92 -0.90 8.57
C ASP A 115 -13.27 -0.83 7.18
N PRO A 116 -13.95 -0.26 6.17
CA PRO A 116 -13.41 -0.25 4.81
C PRO A 116 -12.19 0.67 4.69
N GLY A 117 -12.09 1.70 5.53
CA GLY A 117 -10.95 2.61 5.58
C GLY A 117 -9.67 1.94 6.09
N GLN A 118 -9.77 1.24 7.21
CA GLN A 118 -8.67 0.48 7.79
C GLN A 118 -8.26 -0.69 6.90
N THR A 119 -9.23 -1.35 6.25
CA THR A 119 -8.95 -2.39 5.25
C THR A 119 -8.16 -1.81 4.07
N ALA A 120 -8.59 -0.67 3.50
CA ALA A 120 -7.90 -0.02 2.39
C ALA A 120 -6.47 0.44 2.76
N LEU A 121 -6.29 1.00 3.96
CA LEU A 121 -4.96 1.38 4.45
C LEU A 121 -4.08 0.17 4.72
N SER A 122 -4.62 -0.92 5.26
CA SER A 122 -3.89 -2.16 5.51
C SER A 122 -3.44 -2.82 4.20
N PHE A 123 -4.31 -2.83 3.19
CA PHE A 123 -3.95 -3.25 1.83
C PHE A 123 -2.81 -2.40 1.25
N THR A 124 -2.95 -1.07 1.30
CA THR A 124 -1.99 -0.16 0.68
C THR A 124 -0.62 -0.19 1.38
N ARG A 125 -0.60 -0.09 2.72
CA ARG A 125 0.63 -0.04 3.50
C ARG A 125 1.26 -1.42 3.68
N GLY A 126 0.43 -2.42 3.94
CA GLY A 126 0.87 -3.78 4.28
C GLY A 126 1.15 -4.61 3.05
N TYR A 127 0.15 -4.77 2.17
CA TYR A 127 0.24 -5.67 1.02
C TYR A 127 0.96 -5.05 -0.18
N LEU A 128 0.70 -3.79 -0.52
CA LEU A 128 1.43 -3.09 -1.58
C LEU A 128 2.78 -2.55 -1.10
N GLY A 129 2.89 -2.22 0.19
CA GLY A 129 4.12 -1.70 0.79
C GLY A 129 4.28 -0.18 0.67
N PHE A 130 3.25 0.56 0.29
CA PHE A 130 3.25 2.02 0.19
C PHE A 130 3.03 2.61 1.59
N ARG A 131 4.11 2.70 2.38
CA ARG A 131 4.09 3.03 3.82
C ARG A 131 3.80 4.50 4.11
N GLU A 132 4.05 5.38 3.16
CA GLU A 132 3.75 6.81 3.19
C GLU A 132 2.26 7.10 3.02
N ILE A 133 1.50 6.21 2.37
CA ILE A 133 0.04 6.33 2.24
C ILE A 133 -0.61 5.89 3.55
N ASP A 134 -0.92 6.86 4.42
CA ASP A 134 -1.25 6.61 5.84
C ASP A 134 -2.62 7.09 6.29
N ARG A 135 -3.34 7.80 5.41
CA ARG A 135 -4.64 8.39 5.75
C ARG A 135 -5.70 8.10 4.70
N VAL A 136 -6.95 8.09 5.17
CA VAL A 136 -8.14 8.06 4.33
C VAL A 136 -8.48 9.49 3.94
N SER A 137 -8.48 9.80 2.64
CA SER A 137 -8.83 11.12 2.10
C SER A 137 -10.33 11.26 1.78
N SER A 138 -11.01 10.15 1.47
CA SER A 138 -12.45 10.15 1.20
C SER A 138 -13.08 8.80 1.54
N ARG A 139 -14.38 8.82 1.86
CA ARG A 139 -15.18 7.62 2.16
C ARG A 139 -16.52 7.70 1.46
N LYS A 140 -16.86 6.67 0.67
CA LYS A 140 -18.18 6.50 0.07
C LYS A 140 -18.60 5.04 0.18
N VAL A 141 -19.63 4.76 0.98
CA VAL A 141 -20.18 3.40 1.18
C VAL A 141 -21.61 3.36 0.66
N ILE A 142 -21.90 2.44 -0.25
CA ILE A 142 -23.23 2.24 -0.83
C ILE A 142 -23.53 0.75 -0.85
N GLY A 143 -24.46 0.32 0.01
CA GLY A 143 -24.82 -1.09 0.16
C GLY A 143 -23.59 -1.95 0.46
N ALA A 144 -23.32 -2.94 -0.39
CA ALA A 144 -22.19 -3.85 -0.27
C ALA A 144 -20.87 -3.30 -0.87
N HIS A 145 -20.83 -2.05 -1.33
CA HIS A 145 -19.64 -1.44 -1.94
C HIS A 145 -19.07 -0.31 -1.08
N ALA A 146 -17.75 -0.20 -1.05
CA ALA A 146 -17.04 0.94 -0.49
C ALA A 146 -15.98 1.44 -1.47
N HIS A 147 -15.91 2.75 -1.64
CA HIS A 147 -14.92 3.45 -2.44
C HIS A 147 -14.16 4.39 -1.51
N ILE A 148 -12.91 4.06 -1.25
CA ILE A 148 -12.10 4.68 -0.20
C ILE A 148 -10.90 5.36 -0.83
N GLY A 149 -10.87 6.70 -0.77
CA GLY A 149 -9.69 7.46 -1.13
C GLY A 149 -8.60 7.28 -0.09
N VAL A 150 -7.39 6.95 -0.52
CA VAL A 150 -6.18 6.88 0.31
C VAL A 150 -5.16 7.92 -0.16
N ALA A 151 -4.43 8.51 0.77
CA ALA A 151 -3.45 9.56 0.49
C ALA A 151 -2.26 9.47 1.45
N GLY A 152 -1.15 10.08 1.04
CA GLY A 152 0.00 10.31 1.91
C GLY A 152 -0.24 11.40 2.94
N SER A 153 0.63 11.48 3.95
CA SER A 153 0.60 12.53 4.96
C SER A 153 0.86 13.91 4.35
N GLY A 154 0.30 14.96 4.96
CA GLY A 154 0.58 16.37 4.61
C GLY A 154 -0.59 17.11 3.91
N PRO A 155 -0.56 18.45 3.93
CA PRO A 155 -1.62 19.29 3.35
C PRO A 155 -1.62 19.29 1.81
N GLU A 156 -0.46 19.03 1.21
CA GLU A 156 -0.22 18.99 -0.24
C GLU A 156 -0.65 17.66 -0.88
N GLY A 157 -0.85 16.60 -0.07
CA GLY A 157 -1.06 15.24 -0.57
C GLY A 157 -2.47 15.01 -1.10
N GLY A 158 -2.63 15.04 -2.42
CA GLY A 158 -3.85 14.61 -3.12
C GLY A 158 -4.19 13.14 -2.88
N THR A 159 -5.37 12.71 -3.32
CA THR A 159 -5.76 11.29 -3.25
C THR A 159 -4.87 10.48 -4.20
N ALA A 160 -4.14 9.51 -3.65
CA ALA A 160 -3.23 8.64 -4.41
C ALA A 160 -3.99 7.58 -5.22
N ALA A 161 -5.03 7.01 -4.62
CA ALA A 161 -5.94 6.08 -5.28
C ALA A 161 -7.30 6.07 -4.58
N ILE A 162 -8.34 5.62 -5.30
CA ILE A 162 -9.62 5.24 -4.71
C ILE A 162 -9.68 3.72 -4.73
N VAL A 163 -9.56 3.08 -3.57
CA VAL A 163 -9.63 1.62 -3.43
C VAL A 163 -11.09 1.20 -3.44
N HIS A 164 -11.43 0.24 -4.31
CA HIS A 164 -12.76 -0.37 -4.38
C HIS A 164 -12.80 -1.64 -3.54
N LEU A 165 -13.71 -1.66 -2.58
CA LEU A 165 -13.96 -2.80 -1.70
C LEU A 165 -15.41 -3.26 -1.81
N VAL A 166 -15.63 -4.54 -1.57
CA VAL A 166 -16.97 -5.13 -1.45
C VAL A 166 -17.10 -5.96 -0.18
N ARG A 167 -18.33 -6.13 0.32
CA ARG A 167 -18.60 -7.08 1.40
C ARG A 167 -18.41 -8.52 0.90
N TYR A 168 -17.61 -9.32 1.60
CA TYR A 168 -17.32 -10.70 1.23
C TYR A 168 -18.04 -11.71 2.11
N GLY A 169 -19.28 -12.01 1.72
CA GLY A 169 -20.15 -12.93 2.42
C GLY A 169 -21.56 -12.39 2.52
N THR A 170 -22.44 -13.18 3.15
CA THR A 170 -23.85 -12.84 3.36
C THR A 170 -24.18 -12.55 4.82
N GLY A 171 -23.22 -12.74 5.74
CA GLY A 171 -23.38 -12.44 7.16
C GLY A 171 -23.41 -10.94 7.44
N THR A 172 -23.99 -10.56 8.58
CA THR A 172 -24.07 -9.16 9.01
C THR A 172 -22.69 -8.56 9.29
N ASN A 173 -21.70 -9.40 9.58
CA ASN A 173 -20.31 -9.03 9.79
C ASN A 173 -19.42 -9.52 8.63
N ALA A 174 -19.98 -9.69 7.43
CA ALA A 174 -19.17 -10.00 6.24
C ALA A 174 -18.03 -8.98 6.10
N PRO A 175 -16.76 -9.41 6.03
CA PRO A 175 -15.63 -8.49 5.98
C PRO A 175 -15.57 -7.70 4.66
N TRP A 176 -14.79 -6.62 4.64
CA TRP A 176 -14.44 -5.93 3.41
C TRP A 176 -13.31 -6.63 2.67
N GLU A 177 -13.47 -6.74 1.36
CA GLU A 177 -12.52 -7.35 0.44
C GLU A 177 -12.19 -6.35 -0.66
N VAL A 178 -10.90 -6.07 -0.85
CA VAL A 178 -10.39 -5.26 -1.95
C VAL A 178 -10.59 -6.02 -3.25
N VAL A 179 -11.15 -5.33 -4.25
CA VAL A 179 -11.39 -5.91 -5.57
C VAL A 179 -10.67 -5.15 -6.68
N GLY A 180 -10.13 -3.97 -6.42
CA GLY A 180 -9.39 -3.15 -7.39
C GLY A 180 -9.34 -1.68 -6.97
N THR A 181 -9.11 -0.78 -7.93
CA THR A 181 -9.22 0.66 -7.74
C THR A 181 -10.20 1.28 -8.73
N ASP A 182 -10.82 2.39 -8.34
CA ASP A 182 -11.47 3.29 -9.29
C ASP A 182 -10.39 4.18 -9.93
N ASP A 183 -10.14 3.96 -11.20
CA ASP A 183 -9.15 4.72 -11.95
C ASP A 183 -9.61 6.17 -12.13
N THR A 184 -8.71 7.11 -11.84
CA THR A 184 -8.98 8.55 -11.91
C THR A 184 -8.16 9.18 -13.02
N THR A 185 -7.14 9.97 -12.68
CA THR A 185 -6.21 10.52 -13.68
C THR A 185 -4.94 9.66 -13.84
N PHE A 186 -4.93 8.46 -13.24
CA PHE A 186 -4.00 7.38 -13.56
C PHE A 186 -4.80 6.07 -13.64
N SER A 187 -4.66 5.33 -14.73
CA SER A 187 -5.45 4.13 -15.03
C SER A 187 -4.62 2.95 -15.48
N LEU A 188 -5.12 1.75 -15.20
CA LEU A 188 -4.57 0.44 -15.57
C LEU A 188 -5.68 -0.39 -16.23
N THR A 189 -5.79 -0.26 -17.55
CA THR A 189 -6.88 -0.87 -18.35
C THR A 189 -6.43 -2.09 -19.14
N ALA A 190 -5.11 -2.27 -19.28
CA ALA A 190 -4.50 -3.47 -19.82
C ALA A 190 -3.58 -4.08 -18.75
N PRO A 191 -3.71 -5.39 -18.47
CA PRO A 191 -4.75 -6.29 -18.95
C PRO A 191 -6.13 -5.94 -18.36
N ARG A 192 -7.22 -6.44 -18.99
CA ARG A 192 -8.58 -6.23 -18.47
C ARG A 192 -8.77 -6.94 -17.13
N TYR A 193 -9.63 -6.38 -16.29
CA TYR A 193 -10.03 -6.99 -15.04
C TYR A 193 -10.49 -8.45 -15.20
N GLY A 194 -9.98 -9.34 -14.34
CA GLY A 194 -10.30 -10.76 -14.32
C GLY A 194 -9.77 -11.58 -15.50
N SER A 195 -9.00 -10.97 -16.41
CA SER A 195 -8.42 -11.68 -17.57
C SER A 195 -7.33 -12.67 -17.16
N LEU A 196 -7.13 -13.69 -17.99
CA LEU A 196 -6.02 -14.63 -17.85
C LEU A 196 -4.74 -13.99 -18.38
N VAL A 197 -3.65 -14.08 -17.62
CA VAL A 197 -2.35 -13.52 -18.00
C VAL A 197 -1.25 -14.58 -17.92
N ARG A 198 -0.29 -14.46 -18.82
CA ARG A 198 0.96 -15.24 -18.82
C ARG A 198 2.14 -14.28 -18.75
N THR A 199 3.29 -14.80 -18.37
CA THR A 199 4.54 -14.04 -18.35
C THR A 199 5.18 -14.03 -19.75
N PRO A 200 5.66 -12.88 -20.26
CA PRO A 200 5.49 -11.54 -19.69
C PRO A 200 4.07 -10.99 -19.92
N VAL A 201 3.55 -10.24 -18.94
CA VAL A 201 2.26 -9.55 -19.08
C VAL A 201 2.47 -8.13 -19.58
N VAL A 202 1.67 -7.74 -20.58
CA VAL A 202 1.64 -6.37 -21.08
C VAL A 202 0.65 -5.57 -20.27
N THR A 203 1.13 -4.53 -19.60
CA THR A 203 0.35 -3.60 -18.80
C THR A 203 0.24 -2.24 -19.48
N GLY A 204 -0.82 -1.49 -19.20
CA GLY A 204 -0.99 -0.15 -19.74
C GLY A 204 -2.30 0.52 -19.36
N GLY A 205 -2.40 1.79 -19.72
CA GLY A 205 -3.56 2.62 -19.45
C GLY A 205 -3.30 4.06 -19.85
N ARG A 206 -3.79 5.01 -19.06
CA ARG A 206 -3.61 6.44 -19.30
C ARG A 206 -3.19 7.17 -18.01
N ILE A 207 -2.47 8.27 -18.17
CA ILE A 207 -2.02 9.09 -17.06
C ILE A 207 -2.15 10.58 -17.39
N SER A 208 -2.58 11.38 -16.43
CA SER A 208 -2.49 12.83 -16.47
C SER A 208 -1.68 13.32 -15.27
N GLY A 209 -0.69 14.17 -15.52
CA GLY A 209 0.25 14.64 -14.51
C GLY A 209 1.57 15.11 -15.14
N VAL A 210 2.55 15.48 -14.32
CA VAL A 210 3.86 15.95 -14.79
C VAL A 210 4.84 14.78 -14.76
N ASP A 211 5.52 14.52 -15.88
CA ASP A 211 6.64 13.58 -16.08
C ASP A 211 6.80 12.50 -14.98
N GLU A 212 5.86 11.56 -14.95
CA GLU A 212 5.80 10.53 -13.92
C GLU A 212 6.53 9.26 -14.37
N GLY A 213 7.41 8.73 -13.52
CA GLY A 213 8.04 7.43 -13.75
C GLY A 213 7.10 6.30 -13.32
N ILE A 214 6.53 5.57 -14.28
CA ILE A 214 5.64 4.44 -13.98
C ILE A 214 6.46 3.22 -13.60
N ARG A 215 6.18 2.68 -12.41
CA ARG A 215 6.62 1.38 -11.93
C ARG A 215 5.43 0.43 -11.91
N VAL A 216 5.65 -0.80 -12.35
CA VAL A 216 4.63 -1.85 -12.31
C VAL A 216 5.13 -3.04 -11.52
N GLN A 217 4.27 -3.64 -10.71
CA GLN A 217 4.54 -4.86 -9.96
C GLN A 217 3.42 -5.87 -10.16
N VAL A 218 3.79 -7.15 -10.21
CA VAL A 218 2.87 -8.29 -10.13
C VAL A 218 3.02 -8.92 -8.75
N ARG A 219 1.93 -9.08 -8.03
CA ARG A 219 1.87 -9.61 -6.66
C ARG A 219 0.84 -10.74 -6.55
N GLN A 220 0.94 -11.52 -5.50
CA GLN A 220 -0.05 -12.51 -5.10
C GLN A 220 -0.21 -12.49 -3.58
N LEU A 221 -1.36 -12.93 -3.08
CA LEU A 221 -1.68 -12.88 -1.66
C LEU A 221 -0.75 -13.75 -0.81
N SER A 222 -0.35 -14.92 -1.32
CA SER A 222 0.54 -15.86 -0.63
C SER A 222 2.02 -15.47 -0.62
N SER A 223 2.39 -14.29 -1.16
CA SER A 223 3.76 -13.78 -1.19
C SER A 223 3.86 -12.36 -0.66
N ALA A 224 4.77 -12.14 0.30
CA ALA A 224 5.09 -10.79 0.77
C ALA A 224 5.85 -9.96 -0.29
N ALA A 225 6.71 -10.61 -1.09
CA ALA A 225 7.48 -9.96 -2.14
C ALA A 225 6.72 -9.98 -3.48
N PRO A 226 6.90 -8.96 -4.36
CA PRO A 226 6.43 -9.02 -5.74
C PRO A 226 7.00 -10.24 -6.49
N LEU A 227 6.18 -10.85 -7.34
CA LEU A 227 6.58 -11.92 -8.25
C LEU A 227 7.39 -11.43 -9.46
N GLY A 228 7.26 -10.13 -9.75
CA GLY A 228 7.93 -9.46 -10.84
C GLY A 228 7.69 -7.96 -10.74
N SER A 229 8.64 -7.19 -11.24
CA SER A 229 8.54 -5.73 -11.33
C SER A 229 9.20 -5.23 -12.59
N SER A 230 8.69 -4.13 -13.11
CA SER A 230 9.30 -3.41 -14.23
C SER A 230 9.33 -1.93 -13.90
N CYS A 231 10.41 -1.27 -14.29
CA CYS A 231 10.63 0.16 -14.10
C CYS A 231 11.58 0.66 -15.20
N CYS A 232 11.57 1.94 -15.57
CA CYS A 232 10.51 2.91 -15.32
C CYS A 232 10.12 3.48 -16.67
N THR A 233 8.82 3.44 -16.98
CA THR A 233 8.28 4.01 -18.22
C THR A 233 7.96 5.48 -17.96
N PRO A 234 8.64 6.42 -18.64
CA PRO A 234 8.27 7.83 -18.54
C PRO A 234 6.88 8.04 -19.11
N ALA A 235 6.01 8.71 -18.37
CA ALA A 235 4.69 9.10 -18.85
C ALA A 235 4.20 10.36 -18.11
N GLY A 236 3.73 11.35 -18.85
CA GLY A 236 3.25 12.62 -18.30
C GLY A 236 2.55 13.42 -19.39
N GLY A 237 1.73 14.41 -19.02
CA GLY A 237 0.89 15.19 -19.92
C GLY A 237 -0.59 15.06 -19.57
N ASP A 238 -1.49 15.34 -20.52
CA ASP A 238 -2.93 15.10 -20.34
C ASP A 238 -3.35 13.78 -20.96
N LYS A 239 -3.83 12.85 -20.12
CA LYS A 239 -4.33 11.53 -20.47
C LYS A 239 -3.37 10.80 -21.41
N GLN A 240 -2.06 10.91 -21.26
CA GLN A 240 -1.13 10.23 -22.15
C GLN A 240 -1.22 8.71 -21.97
N PRO A 241 -1.21 7.93 -23.07
CA PRO A 241 -1.19 6.49 -22.97
C PRO A 241 0.17 6.04 -22.44
N TRP A 242 0.15 4.97 -21.65
CA TRP A 242 1.38 4.32 -21.19
C TRP A 242 1.25 2.81 -21.39
N LYS A 243 2.40 2.16 -21.57
CA LYS A 243 2.48 0.71 -21.78
C LYS A 243 3.82 0.19 -21.29
N GLN A 244 3.80 -0.98 -20.66
CA GLN A 244 4.99 -1.62 -20.14
C GLN A 244 4.83 -3.14 -20.16
N SER A 245 5.94 -3.88 -20.25
CA SER A 245 5.95 -5.33 -20.14
C SER A 245 6.56 -5.74 -18.79
N VAL A 246 5.92 -6.68 -18.10
CA VAL A 246 6.37 -7.18 -16.80
C VAL A 246 6.47 -8.70 -16.85
N SER A 247 7.70 -9.19 -16.74
CA SER A 247 7.94 -10.61 -16.48
C SER A 247 7.74 -10.90 -14.99
N PHE A 248 7.07 -12.00 -14.69
CA PHE A 248 6.93 -12.53 -13.33
C PHE A 248 7.14 -14.04 -13.33
N THR A 249 7.49 -14.60 -12.18
CA THR A 249 7.68 -16.05 -12.00
C THR A 249 7.15 -16.50 -10.63
N GLY A 250 6.98 -17.80 -10.44
CA GLY A 250 6.61 -18.35 -9.12
C GLY A 250 5.18 -18.07 -8.67
N ALA A 251 4.27 -17.73 -9.59
CA ALA A 251 2.84 -17.59 -9.29
C ALA A 251 2.25 -18.94 -8.83
N ARG A 252 1.61 -18.93 -7.66
CA ARG A 252 0.95 -20.09 -7.04
C ARG A 252 -0.53 -19.83 -6.81
N ASP A 253 -0.89 -18.58 -6.58
CA ASP A 253 -2.29 -18.18 -6.42
C ASP A 253 -2.97 -18.09 -7.78
N ARG A 254 -4.26 -18.41 -7.83
CA ARG A 254 -5.06 -18.28 -9.06
C ARG A 254 -5.29 -16.82 -9.47
N VAL A 255 -5.18 -15.91 -8.50
CA VAL A 255 -5.42 -14.48 -8.66
C VAL A 255 -4.12 -13.76 -8.42
N LEU A 256 -3.79 -12.83 -9.32
CA LEU A 256 -2.68 -11.91 -9.15
C LEU A 256 -3.19 -10.48 -9.06
N THR A 257 -2.45 -9.67 -8.32
CA THR A 257 -2.61 -8.22 -8.28
C THR A 257 -1.58 -7.60 -9.20
N ILE A 258 -2.01 -6.83 -10.20
CA ILE A 258 -1.11 -5.94 -10.93
C ILE A 258 -1.32 -4.55 -10.36
N VAL A 259 -0.25 -3.93 -9.89
CA VAL A 259 -0.24 -2.54 -9.41
C VAL A 259 0.68 -1.72 -10.29
N ALA A 260 0.20 -0.56 -10.74
CA ALA A 260 1.04 0.48 -11.34
C ALA A 260 1.07 1.68 -10.40
N SER A 261 2.24 2.24 -10.17
CA SER A 261 2.46 3.39 -9.28
C SER A 261 3.36 4.43 -9.92
N THR A 262 3.15 5.68 -9.54
CA THR A 262 4.01 6.81 -9.88
C THR A 262 4.32 7.64 -8.64
N GLY A 263 5.39 8.42 -8.73
CA GLY A 263 5.88 9.31 -7.69
C GLY A 263 7.31 9.75 -7.99
N GLY A 264 7.98 10.27 -6.97
CA GLY A 264 9.38 10.70 -7.01
C GLY A 264 9.57 12.22 -6.99
N HIS A 265 8.50 13.03 -7.02
CA HIS A 265 8.59 14.49 -6.91
C HIS A 265 8.36 14.95 -5.47
N VAL A 266 7.26 14.51 -4.86
CA VAL A 266 6.78 14.91 -3.54
C VAL A 266 6.74 13.71 -2.58
N ALA A 267 6.45 12.51 -3.10
CA ALA A 267 6.42 11.26 -2.33
C ALA A 267 6.95 10.09 -3.17
N GLU A 268 7.36 8.98 -2.53
CA GLU A 268 7.79 7.77 -3.26
C GLU A 268 6.66 7.23 -4.16
N VAL A 269 5.43 7.20 -3.62
CA VAL A 269 4.19 6.96 -4.34
C VAL A 269 3.26 8.14 -4.14
N GLU A 270 3.02 8.86 -5.22
CA GLU A 270 2.02 9.91 -5.30
C GLU A 270 0.68 9.35 -5.77
N ARG A 271 0.71 8.33 -6.63
CA ARG A 271 -0.48 7.76 -7.26
C ARG A 271 -0.31 6.28 -7.55
N PHE A 272 -1.41 5.53 -7.48
CA PHE A 272 -1.41 4.14 -7.92
C PHE A 272 -2.78 3.67 -8.43
N THR A 273 -2.77 2.58 -9.19
CA THR A 273 -3.94 1.88 -9.68
C THR A 273 -3.68 0.37 -9.63
N VAL A 274 -4.73 -0.41 -9.38
CA VAL A 274 -4.68 -1.86 -9.19
C VAL A 274 -5.75 -2.54 -10.03
N THR A 275 -5.37 -3.63 -10.70
CA THR A 275 -6.32 -4.54 -11.35
C THR A 275 -6.08 -5.98 -10.91
N ALA A 276 -7.17 -6.74 -10.79
CA ALA A 276 -7.12 -8.17 -10.55
C ALA A 276 -7.02 -8.93 -11.87
N VAL A 277 -6.15 -9.93 -11.92
CA VAL A 277 -6.03 -10.85 -13.06
C VAL A 277 -5.93 -12.28 -12.56
N ARG A 278 -6.04 -13.24 -13.48
CA ARG A 278 -5.90 -14.66 -13.18
C ARG A 278 -4.66 -15.24 -13.84
N THR A 279 -3.99 -16.16 -13.16
CA THR A 279 -2.89 -16.93 -13.76
C THR A 279 -3.43 -17.79 -14.91
N GLY A 280 -2.88 -17.62 -16.10
CA GLY A 280 -3.24 -18.38 -17.31
C GLY A 280 -2.22 -19.41 -17.74
#